data_AF-A0A418MCD5-F1
#
_entry.id   AF-A0A418MCD5-F1
#
_cell.length_a   1.000
_cell.length_b   1.000
_cell.length_c   1.000
_cell.angle_alpha   90.00
_cell.angle_beta   90.00
_cell.angle_gamma   90.00
#
_symmetry.space_group_name_H-M   'P 1'
#
loop_
_entity.id
_entity.type
_entity.pdbx_description
1 polymer ?
#
loop_
_entity_poly.entity_id
_entity_poly.type
_entity_poly.pdbx_seq_one_letter_code
_entity_poly.pdbx_strand_id
1 'polypeptide(L)' 'MTGKAVKYQRGLDLLANITAVRELSNKGFIVAGDRTFTTWQVDFDHVNWGTVKGTEVAIQDWQDGKIIRERIVL' A
#
# COMPACT_ATOMS: atom_id res chain seq x y z
N MET A 1 -13.87 -4.39 16.64
CA MET A 1 -12.53 -4.66 16.07
C MET A 1 -11.72 -3.37 16.13
N THR A 2 -10.44 -3.41 16.48
CA THR A 2 -9.58 -2.21 16.48
C THR A 2 -9.28 -1.76 15.04
N GLY A 3 -8.86 -0.50 14.85
CA GLY A 3 -8.48 0.00 13.53
C GLY A 3 -7.38 -0.85 12.84
N LYS A 4 -6.46 -1.44 13.62
CA LYS A 4 -5.42 -2.34 13.12
C LYS A 4 -6.00 -3.64 12.54
N ALA A 5 -6.93 -4.28 13.26
CA ALA A 5 -7.56 -5.51 12.79
C ALA A 5 -8.37 -5.29 11.51
N VAL A 6 -9.08 -4.16 11.41
CA VAL A 6 -9.83 -3.80 10.19
C VAL A 6 -8.89 -3.58 9.00
N LYS A 7 -7.77 -2.87 9.19
CA LYS A 7 -6.76 -2.69 8.13
C LYS A 7 -6.14 -4.02 7.68
N TYR A 8 -5.84 -4.90 8.64
CA TYR A 8 -5.31 -6.22 8.35
C TYR A 8 -6.28 -7.05 7.51
N GLN A 9 -7.57 -7.10 7.90
CA GLN A 9 -8.58 -7.83 7.13
C GLN A 9 -8.74 -7.27 5.72
N ARG A 10 -8.78 -5.94 5.55
CA ARG A 10 -8.82 -5.31 4.22
C ARG A 10 -7.63 -5.71 3.33
N GLY A 11 -6.44 -5.85 3.92
CA GLY A 11 -5.26 -6.34 3.21
C GLY A 11 -5.42 -7.78 2.76
N LEU A 12 -5.95 -8.66 3.62
CA LEU A 12 -6.27 -10.04 3.23
C LEU A 12 -7.33 -10.10 2.12
N ASP A 13 -8.38 -9.28 2.23
CA ASP A 13 -9.47 -9.24 1.24
C ASP A 13 -8.94 -8.76 -0.12
N LEU A 14 -8.07 -7.75 -0.16
CA LEU A 14 -7.39 -7.30 -1.37
C LEU A 14 -6.58 -8.44 -1.99
N LEU A 15 -5.70 -9.06 -1.19
CA LEU A 15 -4.80 -10.13 -1.68
C LEU A 15 -5.58 -11.34 -2.22
N ALA A 16 -6.68 -11.71 -1.57
CA ALA A 16 -7.52 -12.83 -2.00
C ALA A 16 -8.23 -12.58 -3.34
N ASN A 17 -8.36 -11.32 -3.77
CA ASN A 17 -9.03 -10.93 -5.01
C ASN A 17 -8.05 -10.49 -6.12
N ILE A 18 -6.74 -10.58 -5.91
CA ILE A 18 -5.75 -10.38 -6.98
C ILE A 18 -5.60 -11.68 -7.77
N THR A 19 -5.75 -11.62 -9.09
CA THR A 19 -5.71 -12.80 -9.98
C THR A 19 -4.42 -12.91 -10.78
N ALA A 20 -3.71 -11.80 -11.00
CA ALA A 20 -2.41 -11.76 -11.66
C ALA A 20 -1.60 -10.57 -11.16
N VAL A 21 -0.28 -10.75 -10.99
CA VAL A 21 0.66 -9.67 -10.65
C VAL A 21 1.76 -9.65 -11.71
N ARG A 22 1.93 -8.50 -12.35
CA ARG A 22 2.99 -8.25 -13.34
C ARG A 22 4.07 -7.36 -12.76
N GLU A 23 3.70 -6.37 -11.95
CA GLU A 23 4.65 -5.52 -11.26
C GLU A 23 4.17 -5.18 -9.85
N LEU A 24 5.07 -5.34 -8.89
CA LEU A 24 4.98 -4.79 -7.55
C LEU A 24 6.42 -4.49 -7.12
N SER A 25 6.90 -3.31 -7.46
CA SER A 25 8.30 -2.95 -7.20
C SER A 25 8.42 -1.61 -6.48
N ASN A 26 9.26 -1.59 -5.45
CA ASN A 26 9.63 -0.36 -4.76
C ASN A 26 10.54 0.46 -5.68
N LYS A 27 10.18 1.71 -5.94
CA LYS A 27 10.98 2.63 -6.76
C LYS A 27 11.85 3.59 -5.94
N GLY A 28 11.79 3.48 -4.62
CA GLY A 28 12.54 4.29 -3.68
C GLY A 28 11.63 4.95 -2.65
N PHE A 29 12.27 5.66 -1.72
CA PHE A 29 11.58 6.40 -0.67
C PHE A 29 12.36 7.65 -0.29
N ILE A 30 11.64 8.64 0.26
CA ILE A 30 12.21 9.81 0.91
C ILE A 30 11.81 9.76 2.39
N VAL A 31 12.78 10.05 3.26
CA VAL A 31 12.55 10.24 4.70
C VAL A 31 12.61 11.74 5.03
N ALA A 32 11.57 12.25 5.67
CA ALA A 32 11.46 13.64 6.13
C ALA A 32 11.01 13.66 7.59
N GLY A 33 11.98 13.64 8.51
CA GLY A 33 11.72 13.43 9.94
C GLY A 33 11.07 12.06 10.16
N ASP A 34 9.98 12.03 10.94
CA ASP A 34 9.20 10.83 11.22
C ASP A 34 8.18 10.48 10.12
N ARG A 35 8.35 11.01 8.90
CA ARG A 35 7.48 10.72 7.75
C ARG A 35 8.28 10.11 6.61
N THR A 36 7.69 9.10 5.96
CA THR A 36 8.20 8.54 4.70
C THR A 36 7.23 8.76 3.55
N PHE A 37 7.80 8.89 2.36
CA PHE A 37 7.10 8.88 1.08
C PHE A 37 7.69 7.74 0.27
N THR A 38 6.99 6.62 0.18
CA THR A 38 7.47 5.41 -0.49
C THR A 38 6.74 5.24 -1.81
N THR A 39 7.50 5.18 -2.90
CA THR A 39 6.94 5.03 -4.25
C THR A 39 6.95 3.57 -4.67
N TRP A 40 5.83 3.08 -5.17
CA TRP A 40 5.69 1.76 -5.78
C TRP A 40 5.24 1.88 -7.23
N GLN A 41 5.71 0.96 -8.07
CA GLN A 41 5.06 0.70 -9.36
C GLN A 41 4.23 -0.58 -9.21
N VAL A 42 2.95 -0.47 -9.58
CA VAL A 42 2.00 -1.58 -9.50
C VAL A 42 1.41 -1.88 -10.88
N ASP A 43 1.23 -3.16 -11.16
CA ASP A 43 0.48 -3.70 -12.31
C ASP A 43 -0.08 -5.08 -11.90
N PHE A 44 -1.38 -5.13 -11.61
CA PHE A 44 -2.07 -6.36 -11.20
C PHE A 44 -3.53 -6.37 -11.68
N ASP A 45 -4.13 -7.55 -11.76
CA ASP A 45 -5.57 -7.70 -12.01
C ASP A 45 -6.29 -8.04 -10.71
N HIS A 46 -7.45 -7.40 -10.49
CA HIS A 46 -8.32 -7.64 -9.36
C HIS A 46 -9.71 -8.03 -9.84
N VAL A 47 -10.31 -9.06 -9.23
CA VAL A 47 -11.60 -9.65 -9.65
C VAL A 47 -12.67 -8.59 -9.90
N ASN A 48 -12.74 -7.57 -9.04
CA ASN A 48 -13.78 -6.54 -9.09
C ASN A 48 -13.33 -5.22 -9.70
N TRP A 49 -12.03 -4.98 -9.87
CA TRP A 49 -11.50 -3.67 -10.32
C TRP A 49 -10.93 -3.71 -11.73
N GLY A 50 -10.77 -4.90 -12.32
CA GLY A 50 -10.02 -5.07 -13.55
C GLY A 50 -8.53 -4.85 -13.31
N THR A 51 -7.84 -4.32 -14.32
CA THR A 51 -6.41 -4.02 -14.24
C THR A 51 -6.16 -2.74 -13.44
N VAL A 52 -5.37 -2.88 -12.37
CA VAL A 52 -4.83 -1.77 -11.59
C VAL A 52 -3.38 -1.58 -12.00
N LYS A 53 -3.07 -0.41 -12.56
CA LYS A 53 -1.73 -0.08 -13.04
C LYS A 53 -1.42 1.38 -12.79
N GLY A 54 -0.27 1.64 -12.16
CA GLY A 54 0.13 3.01 -11.87
C GLY A 54 1.32 3.11 -10.93
N THR A 55 1.65 4.34 -10.60
CA THR A 55 2.63 4.66 -9.56
C THR A 55 1.88 4.99 -8.28
N GLU A 56 2.06 4.17 -7.25
CA GLU A 56 1.51 4.40 -5.92
C GLU A 56 2.50 5.19 -5.07
N VAL A 57 2.00 6.12 -4.25
CA VAL A 57 2.77 6.77 -3.18
C VAL A 57 2.12 6.49 -1.84
N ALA A 58 2.84 5.75 -0.99
CA ALA A 58 2.49 5.55 0.41
C ALA A 58 3.14 6.64 1.28
N ILE A 59 2.31 7.48 1.88
CA ILE A 59 2.72 8.54 2.82
C ILE A 59 2.46 8.03 4.23
N GLN A 60 3.53 7.82 5.01
CA GLN A 60 3.45 7.15 6.30
C GLN A 60 4.05 8.03 7.41
N ASP A 61 3.32 8.21 8.50
CA ASP A 61 3.83 8.81 9.74
C ASP A 61 4.24 7.70 10.70
N TRP A 62 5.40 7.87 11.33
CA TRP A 62 6.04 6.88 12.18
C TRP A 62 6.14 7.37 13.63
N GLN A 63 6.05 6.42 14.56
CA GLN A 63 6.36 6.63 15.96
C GLN A 63 6.84 5.30 16.54
N ASP A 64 7.98 5.30 17.25
CA ASP A 64 8.56 4.11 17.89
C ASP A 64 8.71 2.91 16.93
N GLY A 65 9.16 3.18 15.70
CA GLY A 65 9.35 2.17 14.65
C GLY A 65 8.06 1.61 14.06
N LYS A 66 6.90 2.23 14.32
CA LYS A 66 5.59 1.79 13.82
C LYS A 66 4.93 2.87 12.99
N ILE A 67 4.25 2.47 11.93
CA ILE A 67 3.37 3.36 11.16
C ILE A 67 2.11 3.64 12.00
N ILE A 68 1.93 4.90 12.39
CA ILE A 68 0.75 5.35 13.14
C ILE A 68 -0.33 5.93 12.22
N ARG A 69 0.04 6.41 11.03
CA ARG A 69 -0.87 6.92 10.00
C ARG A 69 -0.34 6.61 8.61
N GLU A 70 -1.24 6.30 7.69
CA GLU A 70 -0.90 6.04 6.29
C GLU A 70 -1.96 6.64 5.38
N ARG A 71 -1.50 7.20 4.26
CA ARG A 71 -2.32 7.59 3.11
C ARG A 71 -1.68 7.04 1.84
N ILE A 72 -2.49 6.43 1.00
CA ILE A 72 -2.10 5.93 -0.32
C ILE A 72 -2.67 6.87 -1.38
N VAL A 73 -1.87 7.19 -2.39
CA VAL A 73 -2.28 7.87 -3.63
C VAL A 73 -1.86 6.99 -4.79
N LEU A 74 -2.82 6.62 -5.64
CA LEU A 74 -2.62 5.82 -6.84
C LEU A 74 -3.39 6.49 -8.00
#